data_AF-H6V771-F1
#
_entry.id   AF-H6V771-F1
#
_cell.length_a   1.000
_cell.length_b   1.000
_cell.length_c   1.000
_cell.angle_alpha   90.00
_cell.angle_beta   90.00
_cell.angle_gamma   90.00
#
_symmetry.space_group_name_H-M   'P 1'
#
loop_
_entity.id
_entity.type
_entity.pdbx_description
1 polymer ?
#
loop_
_entity_poly.entity_id
_entity_poly.type
_entity_poly.pdbx_seq_one_letter_code
_entity_poly.pdbx_strand_id
1 'polypeptide(L)'
;MYRYLWSNGPKEGLEFADYSFEEHFGKQIASYPPRAVLFDYIEGRVIKAHVRKWIRFNTPVRWIDYDAETGKFTVTVHDHDADSTYSEDFDHVICASGHFSTPNVPEYPGFAQFNGRIVHAHDFRDAREFAGKDVLVVGASYSAEDIGSQCWKYGAKSITSCYRSAPMGFKWPENWEEKPALEKVEGKTVHFKDGTTKDVDAIILCTGYKHYFPFLPDDLRLKTANVLATADLYKGVVYNPNPKMFYLGMQDQWFT
;
A
#
# COMPACT_ATOMS: atom_id res chain seq x y z
N MET A 1 6.58 -1.09 1.52
CA MET A 1 7.09 -2.48 1.46
C MET A 1 8.12 -2.72 2.55
N TYR A 2 8.35 -3.97 2.92
CA TYR A 2 9.23 -4.37 4.03
C TYR A 2 10.27 -5.42 3.60
N ARG A 3 11.27 -5.66 4.46
CA ARG A 3 12.19 -6.78 4.31
C ARG A 3 11.42 -8.08 4.30
N TYR A 4 11.91 -9.05 3.52
CA TYR A 4 11.33 -10.39 3.42
C TYR A 4 9.97 -10.47 2.74
N LEU A 5 9.52 -9.40 2.07
CA LEU A 5 8.31 -9.42 1.24
C LEU A 5 8.52 -10.27 -0.01
N TRP A 6 7.58 -11.18 -0.26
CA TRP A 6 7.49 -12.01 -1.47
C TRP A 6 6.20 -11.64 -2.20
N SER A 7 6.05 -12.07 -3.45
CA SER A 7 4.75 -11.98 -4.13
C SER A 7 3.67 -12.64 -3.27
N ASN A 8 2.50 -12.00 -3.13
CA ASN A 8 1.35 -12.54 -2.40
C ASN A 8 0.43 -13.37 -3.31
N GLY A 9 0.63 -13.29 -4.63
CA GLY A 9 -0.10 -14.03 -5.66
C GLY A 9 0.86 -14.85 -6.52
N PRO A 10 0.32 -15.76 -7.34
CA PRO A 10 1.12 -16.49 -8.31
C PRO A 10 1.67 -15.51 -9.37
N LYS A 11 2.99 -15.55 -9.63
CA LYS A 11 3.63 -14.68 -10.63
C LYS A 11 3.00 -14.84 -12.02
N GLU A 12 2.46 -16.02 -12.32
CA GLU A 12 1.77 -16.33 -13.57
C GLU A 12 0.50 -15.46 -13.77
N GLY A 13 -0.12 -14.99 -12.67
CA GLY A 13 -1.27 -14.07 -12.73
C GLY A 13 -0.90 -12.61 -13.04
N LEU A 14 0.38 -12.25 -12.90
CA LEU A 14 0.91 -10.90 -13.12
C LEU A 14 2.00 -10.85 -14.21
N GLU A 15 2.20 -11.95 -14.93
CA GLU A 15 3.15 -12.02 -16.04
C GLU A 15 2.75 -11.04 -17.15
N PHE A 16 3.71 -10.24 -17.62
CA PHE A 16 3.42 -9.30 -18.69
C PHE A 16 3.19 -10.06 -20.00
N ALA A 17 2.08 -9.78 -20.66
CA ALA A 17 1.71 -10.44 -21.90
C ALA A 17 2.74 -10.23 -23.04
N ASP A 18 3.55 -9.17 -22.95
CA ASP A 18 4.53 -8.76 -23.95
C ASP A 18 6.00 -9.00 -23.51
N TYR A 19 6.22 -9.61 -22.35
CA TYR A 19 7.56 -9.82 -21.79
C TYR A 19 7.52 -10.89 -20.71
N SER A 20 7.85 -12.14 -21.03
CA SER A 20 7.68 -13.26 -20.09
C SER A 20 8.79 -13.35 -19.03
N PHE A 21 8.51 -14.06 -17.94
CA PHE A 21 9.53 -14.37 -16.92
C PHE A 21 10.70 -15.17 -17.51
N GLU A 22 10.43 -16.07 -18.45
CA GLU A 22 11.48 -16.87 -19.10
C GLU A 22 12.33 -16.02 -20.05
N GLU A 23 11.75 -15.07 -20.79
CA GLU A 23 12.51 -14.12 -21.60
C GLU A 23 13.47 -13.29 -20.74
N HIS A 24 13.00 -12.83 -19.57
CA HIS A 24 13.80 -11.99 -18.69
C HIS A 24 14.90 -12.76 -17.95
N PHE A 25 14.56 -13.89 -17.32
CA PHE A 25 15.49 -14.64 -16.46
C PHE A 25 16.29 -15.73 -17.17
N GLY A 26 15.94 -16.07 -18.42
CA GLY A 26 16.57 -17.15 -19.19
C GLY A 26 16.36 -18.55 -18.61
N LYS A 27 15.43 -18.69 -17.66
CA LYS A 27 15.05 -19.95 -17.00
C LYS A 27 13.70 -19.81 -16.30
N GLN A 28 13.09 -20.94 -15.99
CA GLN A 28 11.93 -21.00 -15.11
C GLN A 28 12.33 -20.72 -13.65
N ILE A 29 11.46 -20.03 -12.91
CA ILE A 29 11.60 -19.77 -11.47
C ILE A 29 10.31 -20.16 -10.73
N ALA A 30 10.37 -20.29 -9.41
CA ALA A 30 9.18 -20.57 -8.59
C ALA A 30 8.11 -19.48 -8.70
N SER A 31 6.85 -19.80 -8.37
CA SER A 31 5.70 -18.91 -8.58
C SER A 31 5.57 -17.74 -7.60
N TYR A 32 6.31 -17.75 -6.49
CA TYR A 32 6.30 -16.67 -5.50
C TYR A 32 7.72 -16.10 -5.38
N PRO A 33 8.15 -15.21 -6.28
CA PRO A 33 9.45 -14.57 -6.20
C PRO A 33 9.53 -13.51 -5.07
N PRO A 34 10.69 -13.32 -4.43
CA PRO A 34 10.92 -12.18 -3.53
C PRO A 34 10.77 -10.84 -4.24
N ARG A 35 10.47 -9.76 -3.49
CA ARG A 35 10.34 -8.38 -4.01
C ARG A 35 11.46 -7.97 -4.97
N ALA A 36 12.72 -8.30 -4.65
CA ALA A 36 13.86 -7.91 -5.47
C ALA A 36 13.84 -8.55 -6.87
N VAL A 37 13.31 -9.78 -6.98
CA VAL A 37 13.19 -10.50 -8.25
C VAL A 37 12.07 -9.91 -9.10
N LEU A 38 10.92 -9.57 -8.52
CA LEU A 38 9.86 -8.87 -9.26
C LEU A 38 10.28 -7.47 -9.72
N PHE A 39 11.07 -6.76 -8.89
CA PHE A 39 11.62 -5.46 -9.28
C PHE A 39 12.52 -5.57 -10.50
N ASP A 40 13.45 -6.53 -10.51
CA ASP A 40 14.34 -6.81 -11.65
C ASP A 40 13.55 -7.10 -12.93
N TYR A 41 12.50 -7.92 -12.82
CA TYR A 41 11.58 -8.24 -13.93
C TYR A 41 10.86 -7.01 -14.49
N ILE A 42 10.32 -6.14 -13.62
CA ILE A 42 9.67 -4.88 -14.01
C ILE A 42 10.68 -3.93 -14.68
N GLU A 43 11.87 -3.81 -14.10
CA GLU A 43 12.94 -2.94 -14.60
C GLU A 43 13.44 -3.40 -15.98
N GLY A 44 13.63 -4.70 -16.19
CA GLY A 44 14.08 -5.27 -17.46
C GLY A 44 13.19 -4.87 -18.64
N ARG A 45 11.86 -4.91 -18.47
CA ARG A 45 10.91 -4.53 -19.52
C ARG A 45 11.05 -3.06 -19.92
N VAL A 46 11.16 -2.15 -18.94
CA VAL A 46 11.24 -0.70 -19.23
C VAL A 46 12.63 -0.27 -19.70
N ILE A 47 13.69 -1.00 -19.34
CA ILE A 47 15.03 -0.84 -19.93
C ILE A 47 14.97 -1.17 -21.43
N LYS A 48 14.38 -2.30 -21.80
CA LYS A 48 14.19 -2.72 -23.20
C LYS A 48 13.39 -1.68 -24.01
N ALA A 49 12.44 -1.00 -23.37
CA ALA A 49 11.62 0.03 -24.01
C ALA A 49 12.31 1.41 -24.14
N HIS A 50 13.48 1.62 -23.53
CA HIS A 50 14.24 2.88 -23.59
C HIS A 50 13.45 4.14 -23.16
N VAL A 51 12.51 4.00 -22.23
CA VAL A 51 11.62 5.10 -21.80
C VAL A 51 12.17 5.95 -20.66
N ARG A 52 13.26 5.52 -20.00
CA ARG A 52 13.83 6.21 -18.82
C ARG A 52 14.14 7.68 -19.07
N LYS A 53 14.52 8.05 -20.30
CA LYS A 53 14.83 9.43 -20.72
C LYS A 53 13.65 10.41 -20.61
N TRP A 54 12.42 9.93 -20.45
CA TRP A 54 11.23 10.77 -20.24
C TRP A 54 10.91 11.00 -18.76
N ILE A 55 11.63 10.36 -17.83
CA ILE A 55 11.36 10.43 -16.40
C ILE A 55 12.29 11.45 -15.75
N ARG A 56 11.72 12.36 -14.97
CA ARG A 56 12.46 13.22 -14.04
C ARG A 56 12.31 12.65 -12.63
N PHE A 57 13.39 12.05 -12.12
CA PHE A 57 13.43 11.52 -10.75
C PHE A 57 13.62 12.66 -9.74
N ASN A 58 13.48 12.40 -8.43
CA ASN A 58 13.60 13.40 -7.36
C ASN A 58 12.73 14.67 -7.57
N THR A 59 11.67 14.57 -8.37
CA THR A 59 10.86 15.70 -8.81
C THR A 59 9.39 15.49 -8.43
N PRO A 60 9.01 15.63 -7.15
CA PRO A 60 7.61 15.53 -6.75
C PRO A 60 6.75 16.62 -7.39
N VAL A 61 5.58 16.21 -7.89
CA VAL A 61 4.50 17.12 -8.28
C VAL A 61 3.97 17.82 -7.04
N ARG A 62 3.85 19.14 -7.11
CA ARG A 62 3.34 20.02 -6.05
C ARG A 62 1.91 20.43 -6.29
N TRP A 63 1.56 20.74 -7.53
CA TRP A 63 0.22 21.21 -7.88
C TRP A 63 -0.09 21.00 -9.36
N ILE A 64 -1.37 20.85 -9.69
CA ILE A 64 -1.87 20.77 -11.06
C ILE A 64 -3.14 21.62 -11.15
N ASP A 65 -3.11 22.66 -11.97
CA ASP A 65 -4.32 23.43 -12.32
C ASP A 65 -4.75 23.11 -13.74
N TYR A 66 -6.03 23.30 -14.04
CA TYR A 66 -6.56 23.23 -15.40
C TYR A 66 -7.23 24.55 -15.75
N ASP A 67 -6.82 25.14 -16.88
CA ASP A 67 -7.45 26.33 -17.43
C ASP A 67 -8.37 25.93 -18.59
N ALA A 68 -9.66 26.27 -18.46
CA ALA A 68 -10.67 25.97 -19.46
C ALA A 68 -10.57 26.87 -20.71
N GLU A 69 -10.03 28.08 -20.59
CA GLU A 69 -9.88 29.00 -21.73
C GLU A 69 -8.77 28.53 -22.67
N THR A 70 -7.61 28.20 -22.12
CA THR A 70 -6.48 27.65 -22.90
C THR A 70 -6.61 26.15 -23.16
N GLY A 71 -7.38 25.44 -22.34
CA GLY A 71 -7.55 24.00 -22.41
C GLY A 71 -6.30 23.21 -21.98
N LYS A 72 -5.42 23.80 -21.17
CA LYS A 72 -4.14 23.24 -20.72
C LYS A 72 -4.15 22.96 -19.22
N PHE A 73 -3.35 21.99 -18.82
CA PHE A 73 -2.95 21.80 -17.43
C PHE A 73 -1.63 22.50 -17.18
N THR A 74 -1.50 23.23 -16.08
CA THR A 74 -0.20 23.70 -15.59
C THR A 74 0.24 22.81 -14.44
N VAL A 75 1.34 22.08 -14.64
CA VAL A 75 1.89 21.14 -13.65
C VAL A 75 3.07 21.79 -12.97
N THR A 76 2.93 22.07 -11.68
CA THR A 76 3.99 22.62 -10.83
C THR A 76 4.71 21.48 -10.11
N VAL A 77 6.03 21.44 -10.22
CA VAL A 77 6.89 20.43 -9.62
C VAL A 77 8.02 21.08 -8.83
N HIS A 78 8.64 20.32 -7.93
CA HIS A 78 9.85 20.73 -7.25
C HIS A 78 10.95 19.71 -7.52
N ASP A 79 12.05 20.13 -8.13
CA ASP A 79 13.26 19.34 -8.32
C ASP A 79 14.13 19.43 -7.05
N HIS A 80 14.28 18.32 -6.34
CA HIS A 80 15.09 18.27 -5.13
C HIS A 80 16.61 18.25 -5.39
N ASP A 81 17.06 17.85 -6.58
CA ASP A 81 18.49 17.86 -6.92
C ASP A 81 18.97 19.30 -7.19
N ALA A 82 18.10 20.13 -7.78
CA ALA A 82 18.33 21.54 -8.05
C ALA A 82 17.78 22.49 -6.97
N ASP A 83 17.02 21.98 -6.00
CA ASP A 83 16.24 22.75 -5.02
C ASP A 83 15.42 23.88 -5.67
N SER A 84 14.68 23.53 -6.73
CA SER A 84 13.99 24.52 -7.57
C SER A 84 12.57 24.08 -7.91
N THR A 85 11.64 25.03 -7.85
CA THR A 85 10.24 24.83 -8.24
C THR A 85 9.99 25.49 -9.58
N TYR A 86 9.37 24.76 -10.50
CA TYR A 86 8.99 25.27 -11.82
C TYR A 86 7.67 24.63 -12.26
N SER A 87 7.09 25.19 -13.33
CA SER A 87 5.84 24.72 -13.90
C SER A 87 5.95 24.58 -15.41
N GLU A 88 5.22 23.63 -15.97
CA GLU A 88 5.12 23.40 -17.42
C GLU A 88 3.66 23.10 -17.79
N ASP A 89 3.30 23.44 -19.03
CA ASP A 89 1.94 23.24 -19.55
C ASP A 89 1.82 21.93 -20.34
N PHE A 90 0.71 21.24 -20.15
CA PHE A 90 0.40 19.95 -20.78
C PHE A 90 -1.02 19.93 -21.34
N ASP A 91 -1.23 19.24 -22.47
CA ASP A 91 -2.57 18.98 -23.01
C ASP A 91 -3.35 17.95 -22.18
N HIS A 92 -2.62 17.01 -21.57
CA HIS A 92 -3.17 15.88 -20.83
C HIS A 92 -2.35 15.60 -19.57
N VAL A 93 -3.02 15.08 -18.55
CA VAL A 93 -2.39 14.62 -17.30
C VAL A 93 -2.82 13.19 -17.03
N ILE A 94 -1.87 12.31 -16.75
CA ILE A 94 -2.13 10.92 -16.34
C ILE A 94 -1.61 10.74 -14.92
N CYS A 95 -2.51 10.63 -13.95
CA CYS A 95 -2.18 10.40 -12.55
C CYS A 95 -1.98 8.90 -12.27
N ALA A 96 -0.72 8.50 -12.05
CA ALA A 96 -0.32 7.14 -11.69
C ALA A 96 0.41 7.09 -10.34
N SER A 97 -0.03 7.91 -9.37
CA SER A 97 0.63 8.11 -8.06
C SER A 97 0.36 6.98 -7.04
N GLY A 98 -0.51 6.03 -7.37
CA GLY A 98 -0.91 4.92 -6.49
C GLY A 98 -1.83 5.36 -5.34
N HIS A 99 -2.30 4.38 -4.58
CA HIS A 99 -3.21 4.61 -3.43
C HIS A 99 -2.89 3.77 -2.18
N PHE A 100 -1.79 3.00 -2.19
CA PHE A 100 -1.31 2.21 -1.05
C PHE A 100 -0.10 2.84 -0.34
N SER A 101 -0.11 4.17 -0.19
CA SER A 101 0.97 4.93 0.46
C SER A 101 0.50 5.84 1.59
N THR A 102 -0.69 6.43 1.51
CA THR A 102 -1.22 7.29 2.59
C THR A 102 -2.01 6.43 3.58
N PRO A 103 -1.51 6.22 4.81
CA PRO A 103 -2.07 5.22 5.71
C PRO A 103 -3.43 5.64 6.27
N ASN A 104 -4.30 4.66 6.49
CA ASN A 104 -5.49 4.84 7.31
C ASN A 104 -5.18 4.43 8.75
N VAL A 105 -4.88 5.42 9.61
CA VAL A 105 -4.46 5.21 11.00
C VAL A 105 -5.60 5.59 11.95
N PRO A 106 -6.47 4.64 12.35
CA PRO A 106 -7.50 4.91 13.34
C PRO A 106 -6.91 5.05 14.75
N GLU A 107 -7.47 5.94 15.54
CA GLU A 107 -7.19 6.05 16.97
C GLU A 107 -8.09 5.10 17.76
N TYR A 108 -7.54 4.41 18.76
CA TYR A 108 -8.30 3.66 19.75
C TYR A 108 -8.04 4.23 21.15
N PRO A 109 -9.03 4.19 22.06
CA PRO A 109 -8.82 4.58 23.45
C PRO A 109 -7.62 3.85 24.07
N GLY A 110 -6.69 4.60 24.65
CA GLY A 110 -5.49 4.05 25.31
C GLY A 110 -4.22 4.02 24.46
N PHE A 111 -4.29 4.28 23.15
CA PHE A 111 -3.10 4.27 22.28
C PHE A 111 -2.02 5.26 22.75
N ALA A 112 -2.42 6.48 23.12
CA ALA A 112 -1.49 7.49 23.63
C ALA A 112 -0.77 7.08 24.93
N GLN A 113 -1.30 6.11 25.69
CA GLN A 113 -0.75 5.62 26.95
C GLN A 113 -0.08 4.24 26.81
N PHE A 114 -0.16 3.60 25.65
CA PHE A 114 0.41 2.27 25.42
C PHE A 114 1.93 2.32 25.51
N ASN A 115 2.50 1.54 26.44
CA ASN A 115 3.95 1.48 26.66
C ASN A 115 4.62 0.43 25.77
N GLY A 116 4.45 0.58 24.46
CA GLY A 116 4.98 -0.30 23.43
C GLY A 116 4.94 0.36 22.06
N ARG A 117 5.43 -0.34 21.03
CA ARG A 117 5.44 0.22 19.67
C ARG A 117 4.05 0.10 19.05
N ILE A 118 3.49 1.22 18.59
CA ILE A 118 2.36 1.25 17.65
C ILE A 118 2.92 1.68 16.28
N VAL A 119 2.64 0.90 15.24
CA VAL A 119 3.13 1.18 13.88
C VAL A 119 2.09 0.80 12.84
N HIS A 120 1.86 1.64 11.83
CA HIS A 120 1.04 1.23 10.69
C HIS A 120 1.84 0.33 9.75
N ALA A 121 1.16 -0.57 9.02
CA ALA A 121 1.77 -1.44 8.01
C ALA A 121 2.66 -0.69 7.00
N HIS A 122 2.30 0.57 6.72
CA HIS A 122 3.09 1.49 5.88
C HIS A 122 4.52 1.68 6.39
N ASP A 123 4.73 1.71 7.70
CA ASP A 123 6.00 1.99 8.38
C ASP A 123 6.69 0.75 8.93
N PHE A 124 6.07 -0.42 8.78
CA PHE A 124 6.70 -1.71 9.07
C PHE A 124 7.87 -1.96 8.10
N ARG A 125 9.01 -2.42 8.62
CA ARG A 125 10.25 -2.63 7.82
C ARG A 125 10.94 -3.97 8.06
N ASP A 126 11.12 -4.39 9.31
CA ASP A 126 11.87 -5.60 9.66
C ASP A 126 11.16 -6.39 10.77
N ALA A 127 10.67 -7.59 10.44
CA ALA A 127 9.94 -8.45 11.36
C ALA A 127 10.77 -8.87 12.60
N ARG A 128 12.11 -8.91 12.48
CA ARG A 128 12.99 -9.29 13.59
C ARG A 128 12.94 -8.34 14.77
N GLU A 129 12.45 -7.12 14.56
CA GLU A 129 12.19 -6.18 15.65
C GLU A 129 11.17 -6.72 16.67
N PHE A 130 10.32 -7.63 16.24
CA PHE A 130 9.27 -8.23 17.06
C PHE A 130 9.61 -9.66 17.52
N ALA A 131 10.85 -10.12 17.33
CA ALA A 131 11.30 -11.40 17.85
C ALA A 131 11.15 -11.44 19.39
N GLY A 132 10.56 -12.52 19.90
CA GLY A 132 10.28 -12.73 21.32
C GLY A 132 9.14 -11.88 21.90
N LYS A 133 8.45 -11.06 21.09
CA LYS A 133 7.38 -10.16 21.54
C LYS A 133 5.99 -10.75 21.30
N ASP A 134 5.03 -10.36 22.14
CA ASP A 134 3.61 -10.60 21.91
C ASP A 134 3.05 -9.46 21.02
N VAL A 135 2.63 -9.77 19.79
CA VAL A 135 2.27 -8.77 18.77
C VAL A 135 0.78 -8.78 18.48
N LEU A 136 0.12 -7.62 18.61
CA LEU A 136 -1.23 -7.39 18.09
C LEU A 136 -1.17 -6.93 16.63
N VAL A 137 -1.96 -7.55 15.76
CA VAL A 137 -2.15 -7.15 14.35
C VAL A 137 -3.60 -6.73 14.15
N VAL A 138 -3.85 -5.43 13.95
CA VAL A 138 -5.21 -4.89 13.78
C VAL A 138 -5.57 -4.85 12.30
N GLY A 139 -6.45 -5.73 11.84
CA GLY A 139 -6.86 -5.85 10.44
C GLY A 139 -7.14 -7.30 10.04
N ALA A 140 -7.80 -7.48 8.90
CA ALA A 140 -8.24 -8.79 8.40
C ALA A 140 -8.15 -8.88 6.86
N SER A 141 -7.03 -8.40 6.29
CA SER A 141 -6.76 -8.43 4.85
C SER A 141 -5.25 -8.65 4.64
N TYR A 142 -4.75 -8.53 3.40
CA TYR A 142 -3.40 -8.93 2.99
C TYR A 142 -2.27 -8.43 3.91
N SER A 143 -2.35 -7.18 4.36
CA SER A 143 -1.32 -6.65 5.28
C SER A 143 -1.33 -7.35 6.64
N ALA A 144 -2.49 -7.73 7.16
CA ALA A 144 -2.58 -8.45 8.44
C ALA A 144 -2.07 -9.89 8.29
N GLU A 145 -2.47 -10.56 7.21
CA GLU A 145 -2.03 -11.91 6.87
C GLU A 145 -0.51 -11.98 6.70
N ASP A 146 0.08 -11.18 5.80
CA ASP A 146 1.51 -11.31 5.51
C ASP A 146 2.38 -10.75 6.63
N ILE A 147 2.08 -9.56 7.20
CA ILE A 147 2.92 -9.01 8.28
C ILE A 147 2.85 -9.89 9.53
N GLY A 148 1.67 -10.43 9.86
CA GLY A 148 1.55 -11.43 10.93
C GLY A 148 2.38 -12.67 10.63
N SER A 149 2.36 -13.16 9.39
CA SER A 149 3.17 -14.29 8.93
C SER A 149 4.68 -14.01 8.98
N GLN A 150 5.12 -12.80 8.64
CA GLN A 150 6.52 -12.40 8.79
C GLN A 150 6.92 -12.36 10.28
N CYS A 151 6.09 -11.76 11.14
CA CYS A 151 6.39 -11.74 12.58
C CYS A 151 6.47 -13.16 13.14
N TRP A 152 5.55 -14.05 12.77
CA TRP A 152 5.59 -15.47 13.11
C TRP A 152 6.89 -16.14 12.63
N LYS A 153 7.20 -16.04 11.34
CA LYS A 153 8.38 -16.65 10.72
C LYS A 153 9.70 -16.17 11.32
N TYR A 154 9.78 -14.90 11.72
CA TYR A 154 10.98 -14.28 12.27
C TYR A 154 11.01 -14.24 13.81
N GLY A 155 10.16 -15.03 14.45
CA GLY A 155 10.33 -15.42 15.86
C GLY A 155 9.55 -14.58 16.87
N ALA A 156 8.45 -13.95 16.49
CA ALA A 156 7.52 -13.38 17.48
C ALA A 156 7.03 -14.47 18.44
N LYS A 157 6.85 -14.11 19.71
CA LYS A 157 6.43 -15.05 20.76
C LYS A 157 4.98 -15.49 20.53
N SER A 158 4.09 -14.53 20.31
CA SER A 158 2.73 -14.81 19.86
C SER A 158 2.22 -13.71 18.92
N ILE A 159 1.28 -14.10 18.06
CA ILE A 159 0.50 -13.18 17.22
C ILE A 159 -0.94 -13.23 17.72
N THR A 160 -1.54 -12.06 17.90
CA THR A 160 -2.99 -11.92 18.03
C THR A 160 -3.44 -11.02 16.91
N SER A 161 -4.21 -11.52 15.95
CA SER A 161 -4.87 -10.67 14.96
C SER A 161 -6.27 -10.31 15.43
N CYS A 162 -6.76 -9.12 15.11
CA CYS A 162 -8.15 -8.77 15.38
C CYS A 162 -8.89 -8.17 14.18
N TYR A 163 -10.16 -8.56 14.03
CA TYR A 163 -11.00 -8.16 12.90
C TYR A 163 -12.21 -7.32 13.34
N ARG A 164 -12.64 -6.39 12.48
CA ARG A 164 -13.82 -5.56 12.74
C ARG A 164 -15.11 -6.16 12.18
N SER A 165 -15.04 -6.77 10.99
CA SER A 165 -16.23 -7.20 10.24
C SER A 165 -16.36 -8.73 10.21
N ALA A 166 -15.39 -9.42 9.60
CA ALA A 166 -15.35 -10.87 9.51
C ALA A 166 -13.93 -11.36 9.81
N PRO A 167 -13.77 -12.53 10.44
CA PRO A 167 -12.45 -13.15 10.61
C PRO A 167 -11.85 -13.50 9.25
N MET A 168 -10.52 -13.52 9.16
CA MET A 168 -9.78 -14.12 8.06
C MET A 168 -10.05 -15.64 8.02
N GLY A 169 -10.14 -16.30 9.18
CA GLY A 169 -10.64 -17.66 9.29
C GLY A 169 -9.69 -18.75 8.75
N PHE A 170 -8.40 -18.45 8.65
CA PHE A 170 -7.38 -19.43 8.27
C PHE A 170 -7.08 -20.42 9.40
N LYS A 171 -6.44 -21.55 9.05
CA LYS A 171 -5.87 -22.47 10.04
C LYS A 171 -4.54 -21.91 10.55
N TRP A 172 -4.62 -21.09 11.60
CA TRP A 172 -3.47 -20.43 12.19
C TRP A 172 -2.51 -21.39 12.91
N PRO A 173 -1.19 -21.07 12.99
CA PRO A 173 -0.25 -21.75 13.87
C PRO A 173 -0.65 -21.67 15.35
N GLU A 174 -0.11 -22.56 16.19
CA GLU A 174 -0.48 -22.66 17.61
C GLU A 174 -0.31 -21.35 18.40
N ASN A 175 0.68 -20.53 18.05
CA ASN A 175 0.94 -19.25 18.72
C ASN A 175 0.32 -18.05 18.01
N TRP A 176 -0.65 -18.28 17.11
CA TRP A 176 -1.45 -17.23 16.47
C TRP A 176 -2.93 -17.45 16.75
N GLU A 177 -3.56 -16.49 17.42
CA GLU A 177 -5.01 -16.45 17.62
C GLU A 177 -5.67 -15.28 16.89
N GLU A 178 -6.96 -15.44 16.55
CA GLU A 178 -7.76 -14.40 15.91
C GLU A 178 -8.91 -13.97 16.84
N LYS A 179 -9.06 -12.65 17.03
CA LYS A 179 -9.99 -12.03 17.98
C LYS A 179 -10.97 -11.08 17.30
N PRO A 180 -12.17 -10.88 17.87
CA PRO A 180 -13.06 -9.79 17.46
C PRO A 180 -12.44 -8.40 17.68
N ALA A 181 -13.18 -7.36 17.31
CA ALA A 181 -12.67 -5.99 17.28
C ALA A 181 -11.99 -5.56 18.59
N LEU A 182 -10.83 -4.91 18.47
CA LEU A 182 -10.21 -4.15 19.56
C LEU A 182 -11.19 -3.06 20.02
N GLU A 183 -11.34 -2.90 21.33
CA GLU A 183 -12.16 -1.83 21.93
C GLU A 183 -11.28 -0.73 22.54
N LYS A 184 -10.26 -1.12 23.30
CA LYS A 184 -9.36 -0.20 24.00
C LYS A 184 -8.07 -0.88 24.43
N VAL A 185 -7.13 -0.06 24.90
CA VAL A 185 -5.86 -0.47 25.50
C VAL A 185 -5.74 0.14 26.90
N GLU A 186 -5.36 -0.66 27.90
CA GLU A 186 -5.08 -0.21 29.27
C GLU A 186 -3.68 -0.68 29.67
N GLY A 187 -2.71 0.24 29.70
CA GLY A 187 -1.30 -0.12 29.89
C GLY A 187 -0.77 -0.95 28.73
N LYS A 188 -0.57 -2.26 28.93
CA LYS A 188 -0.23 -3.23 27.86
C LYS A 188 -1.38 -4.17 27.51
N THR A 189 -2.47 -4.12 28.27
CA THR A 189 -3.60 -5.03 28.12
C THR A 189 -4.54 -4.48 27.05
N VAL A 190 -4.78 -5.27 26.00
CA VAL A 190 -5.76 -4.98 24.97
C VAL A 190 -7.08 -5.66 25.31
N HIS A 191 -8.19 -4.97 25.06
CA HIS A 191 -9.55 -5.47 25.32
C HIS A 191 -10.28 -5.66 24.00
N PHE A 192 -10.86 -6.84 23.81
CA PHE A 192 -11.62 -7.19 22.62
C PHE A 192 -13.12 -7.18 22.90
N LYS A 193 -13.91 -7.05 21.82
CA LYS A 193 -15.38 -6.97 21.86
C LYS A 193 -16.07 -8.20 22.47
N ASP A 194 -15.41 -9.35 22.51
CA ASP A 194 -15.92 -10.56 23.17
C ASP A 194 -15.69 -10.56 24.70
N GLY A 195 -15.15 -9.48 25.26
CA GLY A 195 -14.81 -9.36 26.67
C GLY A 195 -13.48 -10.01 27.05
N THR A 196 -12.78 -10.67 26.12
CA THR A 196 -11.45 -11.22 26.37
C THR A 196 -10.38 -10.13 26.36
N THR A 197 -9.28 -10.40 27.05
CA THR A 197 -8.14 -9.48 27.15
C THR A 197 -6.83 -10.21 26.92
N LYS A 198 -5.79 -9.45 26.56
CA LYS A 198 -4.43 -9.99 26.43
C LYS A 198 -3.39 -8.90 26.59
N ASP A 199 -2.25 -9.22 27.20
CA ASP A 199 -1.10 -8.31 27.18
C ASP A 199 -0.32 -8.43 25.88
N VAL A 200 0.07 -7.29 25.31
CA VAL A 200 0.89 -7.22 24.09
C VAL A 200 2.03 -6.22 24.24
N ASP A 201 3.12 -6.46 23.52
CA ASP A 201 4.31 -5.61 23.50
C ASP A 201 4.34 -4.62 22.34
N ALA A 202 3.61 -4.94 21.26
CA ALA A 202 3.54 -4.11 20.07
C ALA A 202 2.18 -4.24 19.37
N ILE A 203 1.78 -3.17 18.68
CA ILE A 203 0.56 -3.09 17.88
C ILE A 203 0.95 -2.69 16.46
N ILE A 204 0.56 -3.51 15.48
CA ILE A 204 0.71 -3.23 14.05
C ILE A 204 -0.67 -2.96 13.47
N LEU A 205 -0.89 -1.75 12.98
CA LEU A 205 -2.14 -1.34 12.33
C LEU A 205 -2.09 -1.72 10.85
N CYS A 206 -2.77 -2.80 10.49
CA CYS A 206 -2.95 -3.27 9.12
C CYS A 206 -4.32 -2.79 8.57
N THR A 207 -4.57 -1.50 8.73
CA THR A 207 -5.89 -0.85 8.59
C THR A 207 -6.11 -0.16 7.25
N GLY A 208 -5.26 -0.47 6.27
CA GLY A 208 -5.40 -0.04 4.87
C GLY A 208 -4.88 1.37 4.60
N TYR A 209 -5.32 1.93 3.47
CA TYR A 209 -4.82 3.19 2.94
C TYR A 209 -5.97 4.06 2.44
N LYS A 210 -5.63 5.30 2.06
CA LYS A 210 -6.56 6.29 1.51
C LYS A 210 -6.10 6.72 0.12
N HIS A 211 -7.05 6.90 -0.80
CA HIS A 211 -6.84 7.73 -1.98
C HIS A 211 -6.63 9.18 -1.53
N TYR A 212 -5.41 9.68 -1.74
CA TYR A 212 -4.99 10.99 -1.26
C TYR A 212 -4.07 11.66 -2.27
N PHE A 213 -4.51 12.81 -2.78
CA PHE A 213 -3.82 13.54 -3.84
C PHE A 213 -3.63 14.99 -3.37
N PRO A 214 -2.55 15.30 -2.64
CA PRO A 214 -2.31 16.62 -2.07
C PRO A 214 -1.96 17.68 -3.13
N PHE A 215 -1.64 17.24 -4.34
CA PHE A 215 -1.25 18.07 -5.48
C PHE A 215 -2.39 18.37 -6.44
N LEU A 216 -3.65 18.08 -6.06
CA LEU A 216 -4.82 18.27 -6.90
C LEU A 216 -5.89 19.16 -6.25
N PRO A 217 -6.41 20.16 -6.99
CA PRO A 217 -7.61 20.89 -6.61
C PRO A 217 -8.86 20.00 -6.66
N ASP A 218 -9.94 20.45 -6.03
CA ASP A 218 -11.16 19.66 -5.83
C ASP A 218 -11.86 19.23 -7.13
N ASP A 219 -11.74 20.02 -8.19
CA ASP A 219 -12.31 19.77 -9.52
C ASP A 219 -11.52 18.73 -10.34
N LEU A 220 -10.28 18.42 -9.94
CA LEU A 220 -9.44 17.39 -10.55
C LEU A 220 -9.24 16.17 -9.64
N ARG A 221 -9.53 16.29 -8.34
CA ARG A 221 -9.20 15.30 -7.32
C ARG A 221 -10.22 14.16 -7.25
N LEU A 222 -9.78 12.95 -7.63
CA LEU A 222 -10.57 11.73 -7.46
C LEU A 222 -10.90 11.49 -5.97
N LYS A 223 -12.19 11.31 -5.67
CA LYS A 223 -12.71 10.94 -4.35
C LYS A 223 -13.41 9.59 -4.45
N THR A 224 -12.82 8.56 -3.85
CA THR A 224 -13.31 7.18 -4.04
C THR A 224 -12.96 6.28 -2.86
N ALA A 225 -13.65 5.14 -2.78
CA ALA A 225 -13.28 4.05 -1.87
C ALA A 225 -12.30 3.10 -2.56
N ASN A 226 -11.56 2.30 -1.78
CA ASN A 226 -10.75 1.21 -2.34
C ASN A 226 -11.65 0.03 -2.73
N VAL A 227 -12.09 0.01 -4.00
CA VAL A 227 -12.98 -1.01 -4.58
C VAL A 227 -12.59 -1.28 -6.04
N LEU A 228 -13.10 -2.38 -6.61
CA LEU A 228 -12.82 -2.74 -8.01
C LEU A 228 -13.40 -1.77 -9.05
N ALA A 229 -14.55 -1.17 -8.75
CA ALA A 229 -15.22 -0.21 -9.63
C ALA A 229 -15.04 1.22 -9.07
N THR A 230 -13.91 1.84 -9.38
CA THR A 230 -13.56 3.19 -8.94
C THR A 230 -14.57 4.23 -9.47
N ALA A 231 -14.99 5.14 -8.58
CA ALA A 231 -15.92 6.22 -8.91
C ALA A 231 -15.34 7.20 -9.95
N ASP A 232 -16.21 7.86 -10.71
CA ASP A 232 -15.89 8.95 -11.65
C ASP A 232 -14.87 8.64 -12.76
N LEU A 233 -14.54 7.37 -12.99
CA LEU A 233 -13.63 6.97 -14.05
C LEU A 233 -14.36 6.23 -15.18
N TYR A 234 -14.59 6.89 -16.31
CA TYR A 234 -15.04 6.22 -17.53
C TYR A 234 -14.00 5.18 -17.97
N LYS A 235 -14.49 3.94 -18.19
CA LYS A 235 -13.66 2.76 -18.44
C LYS A 235 -12.59 2.51 -17.39
N GLY A 236 -12.77 3.04 -16.18
CA GLY A 236 -11.81 2.91 -15.08
C GLY A 236 -10.55 3.77 -15.23
N VAL A 237 -10.46 4.65 -16.23
CA VAL A 237 -9.25 5.46 -16.48
C VAL A 237 -9.48 6.93 -16.82
N VAL A 238 -10.56 7.28 -17.52
CA VAL A 238 -10.80 8.68 -17.95
C VAL A 238 -11.59 9.40 -16.87
N TYR A 239 -11.09 10.53 -16.37
CA TYR A 239 -11.79 11.28 -15.32
C TYR A 239 -13.03 11.99 -15.89
N ASN A 240 -14.23 11.59 -15.47
CA ASN A 240 -15.48 12.08 -16.04
C ASN A 240 -15.64 13.61 -15.96
N PRO A 241 -15.31 14.30 -14.85
CA PRO A 241 -15.43 15.75 -14.77
C PRO A 241 -14.50 16.50 -15.73
N ASN A 242 -13.33 15.96 -16.02
CA ASN A 242 -12.39 16.51 -17.00
C ASN A 242 -11.72 15.38 -17.80
N PRO A 243 -12.27 15.00 -18.98
CA PRO A 243 -11.77 13.87 -19.77
C PRO A 243 -10.38 14.03 -20.38
N LYS A 244 -9.70 15.18 -20.19
CA LYS A 244 -8.29 15.33 -20.53
C LYS A 244 -7.35 14.84 -19.40
N MET A 245 -7.89 14.58 -18.21
CA MET A 245 -7.20 13.96 -17.10
C MET A 245 -7.54 12.46 -17.02
N PHE A 246 -6.53 11.65 -16.71
CA PHE A 246 -6.66 10.21 -16.55
C PHE A 246 -6.09 9.75 -15.21
N TYR A 247 -6.58 8.62 -14.73
CA TYR A 247 -6.07 7.93 -13.55
C TYR A 247 -5.76 6.48 -13.89
N LEU A 248 -4.60 5.98 -13.48
CA LEU A 248 -4.21 4.58 -13.70
C LEU A 248 -4.05 3.84 -12.38
N GLY A 249 -4.61 2.62 -12.31
CA GLY A 249 -4.42 1.72 -11.17
C GLY A 249 -5.07 2.19 -9.86
N MET A 250 -6.14 2.98 -9.93
CA MET A 250 -6.86 3.50 -8.76
C MET A 250 -7.90 2.51 -8.20
N GLN A 251 -8.11 1.38 -8.87
CA GLN A 251 -8.93 0.28 -8.40
C GLN A 251 -8.22 -0.48 -7.27
N ASP A 252 -9.00 -1.14 -6.44
CA ASP A 252 -8.50 -2.24 -5.61
C ASP A 252 -7.92 -3.35 -6.51
N GLN A 253 -6.91 -4.05 -6.01
CA GLN A 253 -6.15 -5.00 -6.81
C GLN A 253 -6.07 -6.35 -6.09
N TRP A 254 -6.54 -7.39 -6.75
CA TRP A 254 -6.30 -8.77 -6.33
C TRP A 254 -5.01 -9.26 -6.98
N PHE A 255 -4.09 -9.81 -6.18
CA PHE A 255 -2.80 -10.37 -6.61
C PHE A 255 -1.77 -9.35 -7.14
N THR A 256 -1.35 -8.39 -6.30
CA THR A 256 -0.31 -7.39 -6.62
C THR A 256 0.81 -7.28 -5.59
#